data_AF-A0A1Y2HPD4-F1
#
_entry.id   AF-A0A1Y2HPD4-F1
#
_cell.length_a   1.000
_cell.length_b   1.000
_cell.length_c   1.000
_cell.angle_alpha   90.00
_cell.angle_beta   90.00
_cell.angle_gamma   90.00
#
_symmetry.space_group_name_H-M   'P 1'
#
loop_
_entity.id
_entity.type
_entity.pdbx_description
1 polymer ?
#
loop_
_entity_poly.entity_id
_entity_poly.type
_entity_poly.pdbx_seq_one_letter_code
_entity_poly.pdbx_strand_id
1 'polypeptide(L)'
;SNASTSTDLTPRTFRANPGFVDLLHATLREHAHLDPELVALAEHQKIGWLHLADARNPPPWGRIPDPDDIVGSVLIGDNGKIVPGSYQRMPTHRLVSGQGLFVLSAYLHGKLVEQ
;
A
#
# COMPACT_ATOMS: atom_id res chain seq x y z
N SER A 1 29.08 -20.95 22.58
CA SER A 1 27.63 -20.76 22.50
C SER A 1 27.35 -19.55 21.63
N ASN A 2 26.99 -19.77 20.36
CA ASN A 2 26.57 -18.67 19.49
C ASN A 2 25.11 -18.35 19.80
N ALA A 3 24.86 -17.21 20.43
CA ALA A 3 23.52 -16.66 20.57
C ALA A 3 23.07 -16.17 19.18
N SER A 4 22.24 -16.96 18.52
CA SER A 4 21.52 -16.52 17.33
C SER A 4 20.56 -15.40 17.76
N THR A 5 20.91 -14.14 17.49
CA THR A 5 19.96 -13.01 17.56
C THR A 5 18.95 -13.19 16.44
N SER A 6 17.95 -14.03 16.67
CA SER A 6 16.74 -14.06 15.86
C SER A 6 16.08 -12.69 15.97
N THR A 7 16.36 -11.83 15.00
CA THR A 7 15.73 -10.51 14.86
C THR A 7 14.41 -10.73 14.12
N ASP A 8 13.55 -11.56 14.71
CA ASP A 8 12.30 -11.97 14.07
C ASP A 8 11.39 -10.73 13.99
N LEU A 9 11.27 -10.17 12.78
CA LEU A 9 10.43 -9.01 12.50
C LEU A 9 8.97 -9.47 12.54
N THR A 10 8.40 -9.51 13.74
CA THR A 10 7.01 -9.91 13.96
C THR A 10 6.16 -8.68 14.31
N PRO A 11 4.82 -8.76 14.16
CA PRO A 11 3.93 -7.69 14.63
C PRO A 11 4.10 -7.34 16.12
N ARG A 12 4.56 -8.31 16.93
CA ARG A 12 4.77 -8.12 18.38
C ARG A 12 6.01 -7.29 18.69
N THR A 13 7.10 -7.55 17.96
CA THR A 13 8.42 -6.94 18.17
C THR A 13 8.59 -5.65 17.38
N PHE A 14 7.81 -5.46 16.31
CA PHE A 14 7.85 -4.25 15.51
C PHE A 14 7.29 -3.02 16.27
N ARG A 15 7.93 -1.87 16.05
CA ARG A 15 7.46 -0.56 16.46
C ARG A 15 7.54 0.35 15.26
N ALA A 16 6.39 0.81 14.78
CA ALA A 16 6.35 1.74 13.65
C ALA A 16 6.99 3.08 14.06
N ASN A 17 7.81 3.63 13.17
CA ASN A 17 8.27 5.01 13.29
C ASN A 17 7.15 5.92 12.77
N PRO A 18 6.54 6.79 13.62
CA PRO A 18 5.44 7.65 13.19
C PRO A 18 5.81 8.57 12.02
N GLY A 19 7.03 9.13 12.02
CA GLY A 19 7.49 9.98 10.93
C GLY A 19 7.64 9.23 9.61
N PHE A 20 8.03 7.96 9.66
CA PHE A 20 8.05 7.11 8.47
C PHE A 20 6.62 6.79 7.99
N VAL A 21 5.69 6.51 8.90
CA VAL A 21 4.28 6.26 8.55
C VAL A 21 3.66 7.49 7.88
N ASP A 22 3.93 8.68 8.40
CA ASP A 22 3.46 9.93 7.82
C ASP A 22 4.06 10.16 6.44
N LEU A 23 5.37 9.94 6.29
CA LEU A 23 6.07 10.02 5.01
C LEU A 23 5.47 9.05 3.98
N LEU A 24 5.31 7.77 4.35
CA LEU A 24 4.70 6.74 3.51
C LEU A 24 3.35 7.20 2.96
N HIS A 25 2.44 7.64 3.84
CA HIS A 25 1.11 8.04 3.41
C HIS A 25 1.09 9.38 2.66
N ALA A 26 2.05 10.27 2.90
CA ALA A 26 2.23 11.49 2.10
C ALA A 26 2.67 11.15 0.67
N THR A 27 3.68 10.29 0.51
CA THR A 27 4.14 9.78 -0.80
C THR A 27 3.01 9.11 -1.56
N LEU A 28 2.22 8.24 -0.90
CA LEU A 28 1.09 7.58 -1.56
C LEU A 28 0.01 8.58 -1.98
N ARG A 29 -0.28 9.60 -1.16
CA ARG A 29 -1.21 10.66 -1.54
C ARG A 29 -0.75 11.45 -2.75
N GLU A 30 0.54 11.74 -2.83
CA GLU A 30 1.12 12.50 -3.92
C GLU A 30 1.21 11.67 -5.21
N HIS A 31 1.52 10.37 -5.13
CA HIS A 31 1.94 9.61 -6.31
C HIS A 31 1.02 8.46 -6.72
N ALA A 32 0.06 8.00 -5.90
CA ALA A 32 -0.78 6.84 -6.24
C ALA A 32 -1.52 6.98 -7.58
N HIS A 33 -1.95 8.18 -7.92
CA HIS A 33 -2.65 8.45 -9.18
C HIS A 33 -1.78 8.31 -10.45
N LEU A 34 -0.47 8.17 -10.29
CA LEU A 34 0.51 8.00 -11.36
C LEU A 34 1.08 6.57 -11.44
N ASP A 35 0.68 5.67 -10.53
CA ASP A 35 1.12 4.28 -10.54
C ASP A 35 0.55 3.56 -11.78
N PRO A 36 1.39 3.04 -12.69
CA PRO A 36 0.93 2.37 -13.91
C PRO A 36 -0.04 1.21 -13.65
N GLU A 37 0.15 0.46 -12.55
CA GLU A 37 -0.72 -0.67 -12.21
C GLU A 37 -2.10 -0.17 -11.78
N LEU A 38 -2.15 0.86 -10.94
CA LEU A 38 -3.41 1.47 -10.50
C LEU A 38 -4.13 2.18 -11.65
N VAL A 39 -3.39 2.84 -12.54
CA VAL A 39 -3.94 3.48 -13.73
C VAL A 39 -4.61 2.44 -14.63
N ALA A 40 -3.95 1.31 -14.91
CA ALA A 40 -4.54 0.24 -15.71
C ALA A 40 -5.79 -0.37 -15.05
N LEU A 41 -5.79 -0.55 -13.73
CA LEU A 41 -6.96 -1.02 -12.99
C LEU A 41 -8.11 0.00 -12.99
N ALA A 42 -7.82 1.30 -12.85
CA ALA A 42 -8.81 2.35 -12.93
C ALA A 42 -9.46 2.41 -14.33
N GLU A 43 -8.67 2.28 -15.38
CA GLU A 43 -9.15 2.20 -16.76
C GLU A 43 -10.05 0.97 -16.98
N HIS A 44 -9.83 -0.13 -16.26
CA HIS A 44 -10.69 -1.30 -16.31
C HIS A 44 -12.00 -1.10 -15.51
N GLN A 45 -11.91 -0.62 -14.26
CA GLN A 45 -13.05 -0.48 -13.34
C GLN A 45 -13.97 0.71 -13.66
N LYS A 46 -13.44 1.77 -14.30
CA LYS A 46 -14.13 3.00 -14.74
C LYS A 46 -14.58 3.99 -13.65
N ILE A 47 -15.10 3.55 -12.51
CA ILE A 47 -15.61 4.46 -11.46
C ILE A 47 -15.48 3.88 -10.04
N GLY A 48 -15.61 4.75 -9.04
CA GLY A 48 -15.70 4.36 -7.63
C GLY A 48 -14.34 4.31 -6.94
N TRP A 49 -14.26 3.63 -5.80
CA TRP A 49 -13.02 3.48 -5.05
C TRP A 49 -12.21 2.31 -5.58
N LEU A 50 -10.91 2.52 -5.76
CA LEU A 50 -9.92 1.51 -6.12
C LEU A 50 -8.97 1.28 -4.95
N HIS A 51 -8.77 0.02 -4.58
CA HIS A 51 -7.90 -0.36 -3.48
C HIS A 51 -6.45 -0.55 -3.93
N LEU A 52 -5.52 0.03 -3.17
CA LEU A 52 -4.08 -0.21 -3.27
C LEU A 52 -3.77 -1.46 -2.43
N ALA A 53 -3.57 -2.59 -3.09
CA ALA A 53 -3.23 -3.84 -2.43
C ALA A 53 -1.80 -3.79 -1.87
N ASP A 54 -1.60 -4.41 -0.70
CA ASP A 54 -0.28 -4.73 -0.18
C ASP A 54 0.26 -5.96 -0.93
N ALA A 55 1.32 -5.77 -1.71
CA ALA A 55 1.88 -6.82 -2.55
C ALA A 55 2.56 -7.95 -1.76
N ARG A 56 2.65 -7.84 -0.42
CA ARG A 56 3.11 -8.95 0.44
C ARG A 56 2.16 -10.15 0.40
N ASN A 57 0.86 -9.90 0.19
CA ASN A 57 -0.18 -10.91 0.14
C ASN A 57 -1.18 -10.56 -0.98
N PRO A 58 -0.79 -10.76 -2.25
CA PRO A 58 -1.63 -10.37 -3.37
C PRO A 58 -2.93 -11.21 -3.39
N PRO A 59 -4.09 -10.58 -3.66
CA PRO A 59 -5.35 -11.32 -3.73
C PRO A 59 -5.34 -12.29 -4.93
N PRO A 60 -6.12 -13.38 -4.87
CA PRO A 60 -6.43 -14.16 -6.05
C PRO A 60 -7.04 -13.29 -7.16
N TRP A 61 -6.85 -13.68 -8.43
CA TRP A 61 -7.35 -12.91 -9.57
C TRP A 61 -8.85 -12.59 -9.46
N GLY A 62 -9.19 -11.31 -9.62
CA GLY A 62 -10.58 -10.82 -9.55
C GLY A 62 -11.18 -10.77 -8.13
N ARG A 63 -10.37 -10.94 -7.07
CA ARG A 63 -10.81 -10.80 -5.67
C ARG A 63 -10.34 -9.47 -5.08
N ILE A 64 -11.11 -8.97 -4.13
CA ILE A 64 -10.75 -7.83 -3.28
C ILE A 64 -9.78 -8.35 -2.20
N PRO A 65 -8.67 -7.65 -1.89
CA PRO A 65 -7.79 -8.02 -0.78
C PRO A 65 -8.52 -7.96 0.56
N ASP A 66 -8.03 -8.70 1.55
CA ASP A 66 -8.51 -8.54 2.93
C ASP A 66 -8.19 -7.11 3.44
N PRO A 67 -8.99 -6.54 4.36
CA PRO A 67 -8.77 -5.17 4.86
C PRO A 67 -7.36 -4.91 5.43
N ASP A 68 -6.70 -5.94 5.97
CA ASP A 68 -5.34 -5.84 6.51
C ASP A 68 -4.27 -5.76 5.40
N ASP A 69 -4.61 -6.17 4.17
CA ASP A 69 -3.76 -6.18 2.97
C ASP A 69 -4.18 -5.12 1.95
N ILE A 70 -4.87 -4.08 2.41
CA ILE A 70 -5.14 -2.86 1.64
C ILE A 70 -4.35 -1.73 2.30
N VAL A 71 -3.38 -1.14 1.60
CA VAL A 71 -2.59 0.00 2.10
C VAL A 71 -3.44 1.28 2.17
N GLY A 72 -4.35 1.43 1.21
CA GLY A 72 -5.28 2.54 1.12
C GLY A 72 -6.15 2.46 -0.13
N SER A 73 -6.90 3.52 -0.40
CA SER A 73 -7.78 3.58 -1.57
C SER A 73 -7.68 4.93 -2.26
N VAL A 74 -7.94 4.96 -3.56
CA VAL A 74 -8.05 6.17 -4.38
C VAL A 74 -9.40 6.21 -5.08
N LEU A 75 -9.89 7.40 -5.40
CA LEU A 75 -11.14 7.59 -6.12
C LEU A 75 -10.88 7.61 -7.63
N ILE A 76 -11.66 6.85 -8.39
CA ILE A 76 -11.75 6.94 -9.84
C ILE A 76 -12.88 7.92 -10.19
N GLY A 77 -12.54 8.95 -10.97
CA GLY A 77 -13.48 9.94 -11.48
C GLY A 77 -14.34 9.40 -12.62
N ASP A 78 -15.27 10.25 -13.10
CA ASP A 78 -16.18 9.94 -14.20
C ASP A 78 -15.48 9.67 -15.55
N ASN A 79 -14.26 10.16 -15.72
CA ASN A 79 -13.42 9.95 -16.89
C ASN A 79 -12.58 8.65 -16.84
N GLY A 80 -12.77 7.79 -15.84
CA GLY A 80 -12.00 6.54 -15.68
C GLY A 80 -10.57 6.75 -15.19
N LYS A 81 -10.20 7.96 -14.76
CA LYS A 81 -8.88 8.27 -14.20
C LYS A 81 -8.95 8.42 -12.69
N ILE A 82 -7.84 8.10 -12.03
CA ILE A 82 -7.70 8.33 -10.60
C ILE A 82 -7.69 9.85 -10.34
N VAL A 83 -8.51 10.30 -9.39
CA VAL A 83 -8.55 11.69 -8.92
C VAL A 83 -7.27 11.97 -8.11
N PRO A 84 -6.39 12.90 -8.53
CA PRO A 84 -5.17 13.23 -7.78
C PRO A 84 -5.48 13.67 -6.35
N GLY A 85 -4.65 13.25 -5.39
CA GLY A 85 -4.82 13.59 -3.97
C GLY A 85 -5.97 12.87 -3.24
N SER A 86 -6.76 12.04 -3.94
CA SER A 86 -7.90 11.32 -3.35
C SER A 86 -7.52 10.17 -2.41
N TYR A 87 -6.23 9.86 -2.27
CA TYR A 87 -5.75 8.77 -1.43
C TYR A 87 -6.26 8.87 0.02
N GLN A 88 -6.86 7.77 0.48
CA GLN A 88 -7.26 7.55 1.85
C GLN A 88 -6.53 6.33 2.41
N ARG A 89 -5.81 6.52 3.52
CA ARG A 89 -5.13 5.43 4.23
C ARG A 89 -6.15 4.42 4.76
N MET A 90 -5.82 3.13 4.72
CA MET A 90 -6.61 2.10 5.38
C MET A 90 -6.25 2.05 6.87
N PRO A 91 -7.17 2.30 7.81
CA PRO A 91 -6.84 2.34 9.23
C PRO A 91 -6.38 1.00 9.83
N THR A 92 -6.75 -0.12 9.20
CA THR A 92 -6.42 -1.48 9.64
C THR A 92 -5.07 -1.97 9.13
N HIS A 93 -4.50 -1.32 8.10
CA HIS A 93 -3.22 -1.73 7.52
C HIS A 93 -2.07 -1.59 8.52
N ARG A 94 -1.19 -2.59 8.52
CA ARG A 94 0.02 -2.61 9.36
C ARG A 94 1.24 -2.74 8.48
N LEU A 95 2.30 -2.00 8.82
CA LEU A 95 3.59 -2.15 8.14
C LEU A 95 4.20 -3.54 8.29
N VAL A 96 3.93 -4.24 9.40
CA VAL A 96 4.35 -5.63 9.62
C VAL A 96 3.14 -6.46 10.06
N SER A 97 2.90 -7.57 9.36
CA SER A 97 1.86 -8.54 9.66
C SER A 97 2.46 -9.94 9.86
N GLY A 98 1.61 -10.97 9.98
CA GLY A 98 2.06 -12.36 9.94
C GLY A 98 2.68 -12.77 8.59
N GLN A 99 2.46 -11.97 7.54
CA GLN A 99 3.05 -12.16 6.20
C GLN A 99 4.33 -11.34 5.99
N GLY A 100 4.88 -10.73 7.05
CA GLY A 100 6.09 -9.94 7.00
C GLY A 100 5.85 -8.44 6.76
N LEU A 101 6.86 -7.77 6.20
CA LEU A 101 6.84 -6.34 5.91
C LEU A 101 5.91 -6.04 4.72
N PHE A 102 5.21 -4.91 4.76
CA PHE A 102 4.42 -4.39 3.64
C PHE A 102 5.27 -4.26 2.37
N VAL A 103 4.63 -4.44 1.22
CA VAL A 103 5.27 -4.29 -0.10
C VAL A 103 4.38 -3.40 -0.97
N LEU A 104 4.99 -2.37 -1.55
CA LEU A 104 4.34 -1.49 -2.53
C LEU A 104 4.60 -2.00 -3.95
N SER A 105 3.84 -1.48 -4.92
CA SER A 105 4.22 -1.58 -6.34
C SER A 105 5.63 -1.01 -6.56
N ALA A 106 6.29 -1.44 -7.63
CA ALA A 106 7.65 -0.97 -7.94
C ALA A 106 7.71 0.56 -8.09
N TYR A 107 6.66 1.15 -8.69
CA TYR A 107 6.54 2.59 -8.87
C TYR A 107 6.47 3.34 -7.53
N LEU A 108 5.55 2.95 -6.65
CA LEU A 108 5.36 3.64 -5.37
C LEU A 108 6.51 3.39 -4.41
N HIS A 109 7.13 2.21 -4.45
CA HIS A 109 8.37 1.95 -3.74
C HIS A 109 9.48 2.90 -4.19
N GLY A 110 9.69 3.06 -5.50
CA GLY A 110 10.66 4.01 -6.03
C GLY A 110 10.41 5.44 -5.54
N LYS A 111 9.15 5.89 -5.55
CA LYS A 111 8.79 7.23 -5.05
C LYS A 111 9.01 7.43 -3.56
N LEU A 112 8.86 6.38 -2.76
CA LEU A 112 9.13 6.43 -1.32
C LEU A 112 10.62 6.51 -1.01
N VAL A 113 11.45 5.82 -1.80
CA VAL A 113 12.92 5.81 -1.64
C VAL A 113 13.55 7.15 -2.07
N GLU A 114 12.89 7.90 -2.95
CA GLU A 114 13.34 9.22 -3.43
C GLU A 114 13.11 10.37 -2.42
N GLN A 115 12.41 10.13 -1.31
CA GLN A 115 12.11 11.16 -0.29
C GLN A 115 13.27 11.36 0.69
#